data_AF-A0A8T5QFA1-F1
#
_entry.id   AF-A0A8T5QFA1-F1
#
_cell.length_a   1.000
_cell.length_b   1.000
_cell.length_c   1.000
_cell.angle_alpha   90.00
_cell.angle_beta   90.00
_cell.angle_gamma   90.00
#
_symmetry.space_group_name_H-M   'P 1'
#
loop_
_entity.id
_entity.type
_entity.pdbx_description
1 polymer ?
#
loop_
_entity_poly.entity_id
_entity_poly.type
_entity_poly.pdbx_seq_one_letter_code
_entity_poly.pdbx_strand_id
1 'polypeptide(L)'
;RTVHSKVDGLKIFDNVKVDLVAPQELALQEHYVQRMIENGFEVRCFESIEEYISQKRSLIADKWYFTRLQLGRMSDDMVKISGKLRSMVTANRDVIDKMGDDFLFYHPRPTFKWDPVITHDLEDLSNNACNRQSQNGFLIRTALSGALAGVPYICDDFDGEVLEKKVYHDDFVQQIACDDKGPKEYKQGVKPIENGVVIDHIARGSSAEEIKYHISEIEKILELDGVGGSWVAKSKKDPDTHKGLIFLPGYEGLTEKQKKRLAARSPNCRVNVIENNQVKEKLLLHMPEQIYNFKQLDCKNDACISHSANGEPMSAHFYKKNGDFECKYCETPHHFKEVWKKE
;
A
#
# COMPACT_ATOMS: atom_id res chain seq x y z
N ARG A 1 7.95 8.17 4.35
CA ARG A 1 8.88 7.06 4.65
C ARG A 1 9.63 7.25 5.96
N THR A 2 10.57 8.19 6.06
CA THR A 2 11.36 8.39 7.30
C THR A 2 10.48 8.71 8.51
N VAL A 3 9.47 9.56 8.34
CA VAL A 3 8.48 9.85 9.39
C VAL A 3 7.68 8.61 9.77
N HIS A 4 7.30 7.79 8.79
CA HIS A 4 6.44 6.62 9.01
C HIS A 4 7.17 5.61 9.90
N SER A 5 8.40 5.23 9.51
CA SER A 5 9.23 4.31 10.30
C SER A 5 9.63 4.91 11.65
N LYS A 6 9.84 6.23 11.72
CA LYS A 6 10.18 6.90 12.98
C LYS A 6 9.03 6.82 13.97
N VAL A 7 7.82 7.17 13.53
CA VAL A 7 6.60 7.13 14.35
C VAL A 7 6.27 5.70 14.74
N ASP A 8 6.36 4.75 13.82
CA ASP A 8 6.13 3.33 14.13
C ASP A 8 7.12 2.83 15.20
N GLY A 9 8.39 3.25 15.11
CA GLY A 9 9.40 2.95 16.13
C GLY A 9 9.14 3.59 17.50
N LEU A 10 8.23 4.57 17.63
CA LEU A 10 7.87 5.13 18.94
C LEU A 10 6.99 4.19 19.78
N LYS A 11 6.49 3.09 19.20
CA LYS A 11 5.71 2.06 19.91
C LYS A 11 6.45 1.42 21.09
N ILE A 12 7.77 1.59 21.16
CA ILE A 12 8.58 1.11 22.30
C ILE A 12 8.34 1.93 23.59
N PHE A 13 7.67 3.08 23.50
CA PHE A 13 7.35 3.93 24.63
C PHE A 13 5.87 3.80 25.00
N ASP A 14 5.57 3.78 26.30
CA ASP A 14 4.20 3.63 26.80
C ASP A 14 3.30 4.84 26.49
N ASN A 15 3.88 6.04 26.51
CA ASN A 15 3.16 7.29 26.32
C ASN A 15 3.85 8.13 25.25
N VAL A 16 3.21 8.28 24.10
CA VAL A 16 3.75 8.99 22.95
C VAL A 16 2.82 10.14 22.57
N LYS A 17 3.39 11.34 22.50
CA LYS A 17 2.75 12.52 21.93
C LYS A 17 3.48 12.93 20.65
N VAL A 18 2.72 13.14 19.58
CA VAL A 18 3.24 13.51 18.26
C VAL A 18 2.54 14.77 17.79
N ASP A 19 3.32 15.83 17.55
CA ASP A 19 2.84 17.05 16.91
C ASP A 19 3.29 17.06 15.45
N LEU A 20 2.33 16.99 14.54
CA LEU A 20 2.54 17.03 13.10
C LEU A 20 2.42 18.49 12.63
N VAL A 21 3.51 19.04 12.12
CA VAL A 21 3.59 20.44 11.68
C VAL A 21 3.84 20.48 10.18
N ALA A 22 2.77 20.64 9.41
CA ALA A 22 2.83 20.75 7.96
C ALA A 22 1.50 21.34 7.43
N PRO A 23 1.55 22.20 6.40
CA PRO A 23 0.34 22.67 5.75
C PRO A 23 -0.40 21.51 5.08
N GLN A 24 -1.72 21.65 4.85
CA GLN A 24 -2.56 20.61 4.26
C GLN A 24 -1.94 19.92 3.03
N GLU A 25 -1.27 20.65 2.15
CA GLU A 25 -0.65 20.13 0.92
C GLU A 25 0.59 19.26 1.17
N LEU A 26 1.22 19.40 2.35
CA LEU A 26 2.38 18.63 2.79
C LEU A 26 2.07 17.67 3.95
N ALA A 27 0.84 17.71 4.45
CA ALA A 27 0.40 16.94 5.60
C ALA A 27 0.49 15.43 5.31
N LEU A 28 0.67 14.64 6.38
CA LEU A 28 0.53 13.20 6.28
C LEU A 28 -0.91 12.87 5.88
N GLN A 29 -1.07 11.86 5.02
CA GLN A 29 -2.40 11.36 4.66
C GLN A 29 -3.13 10.87 5.92
N GLU A 30 -4.45 11.07 5.96
CA GLU A 30 -5.28 10.82 7.13
C GLU A 30 -5.13 9.41 7.72
N HIS A 31 -5.02 8.39 6.88
CA HIS A 31 -4.85 7.00 7.33
C HIS A 31 -3.59 6.78 8.18
N TYR A 32 -2.54 7.60 8.01
CA TYR A 32 -1.36 7.55 8.87
C TYR A 32 -1.63 8.13 10.25
N VAL A 33 -2.35 9.25 10.32
CA VAL A 33 -2.76 9.88 11.57
C VAL A 33 -3.66 8.92 12.34
N GLN A 34 -4.62 8.31 11.66
CA GLN A 34 -5.51 7.33 12.26
C GLN A 34 -4.74 6.13 12.83
N ARG A 35 -3.73 5.62 12.12
CA ARG A 35 -2.87 4.55 12.63
C ARG A 35 -2.10 4.96 13.90
N MET A 36 -1.64 6.21 14.00
CA MET A 36 -1.00 6.69 15.24
C MET A 36 -1.97 6.69 16.42
N ILE A 37 -3.20 7.15 16.19
CA ILE A 37 -4.27 7.14 17.19
C ILE A 37 -4.62 5.70 17.60
N GLU A 38 -4.70 4.77 16.65
CA GLU A 38 -4.93 3.35 16.92
C GLU A 38 -3.79 2.71 17.74
N ASN A 39 -2.56 3.22 17.61
CA ASN A 39 -1.44 2.81 18.46
C ASN A 39 -1.44 3.49 19.85
N GLY A 40 -2.48 4.28 20.18
CA GLY A 40 -2.61 4.97 21.46
C GLY A 40 -1.83 6.28 21.56
N PHE A 41 -1.35 6.85 20.45
CA PHE A 41 -0.59 8.11 20.49
C PHE A 41 -1.52 9.31 20.60
N GLU A 42 -1.13 10.32 21.38
CA GLU A 42 -1.75 11.65 21.33
C GLU A 42 -1.22 12.40 20.11
N VAL A 43 -2.07 12.71 19.13
CA VAL A 43 -1.65 13.38 17.90
C VAL A 43 -2.32 14.75 17.78
N ARG A 44 -1.52 15.77 17.48
CA ARG A 44 -2.01 17.13 17.14
C ARG A 44 -1.45 17.55 15.78
N CYS A 45 -2.22 18.31 15.02
CA CYS A 45 -1.83 18.80 13.70
C CYS A 45 -1.82 20.33 13.69
N PHE A 46 -0.84 20.92 13.02
CA PHE A 46 -0.64 22.36 12.88
C PHE A 46 -0.22 22.67 11.44
N GLU A 47 -0.69 23.79 10.89
CA GLU A 47 -0.43 24.18 9.50
C GLU A 47 0.98 24.74 9.30
N SER A 48 1.61 25.28 10.34
CA SER A 48 2.94 25.88 10.25
C SER A 48 3.72 25.85 11.56
N ILE A 49 5.04 26.03 11.47
CA ILE A 49 5.91 26.21 12.63
C ILE A 49 5.50 27.45 13.42
N GLU A 50 5.16 28.54 12.75
CA GLU A 50 4.73 29.78 13.40
C GLU A 50 3.47 29.58 14.24
N GLU A 51 2.46 28.89 13.70
CA GLU A 51 1.28 28.48 14.45
C GLU A 51 1.65 27.61 15.65
N TYR A 52 2.48 26.58 15.43
CA TYR A 52 2.86 25.64 16.48
C TYR A 52 3.65 26.31 17.62
N ILE A 53 4.52 27.27 17.36
CA ILE A 53 5.30 27.96 18.40
C ILE A 53 4.54 29.11 19.07
N SER A 54 3.38 29.51 18.55
CA SER A 54 2.52 30.54 19.16
C SER A 54 1.86 30.08 20.47
N GLN A 55 1.84 28.77 20.71
CA GLN A 55 1.32 28.18 21.94
C GLN A 55 2.23 28.43 23.15
N LYS A 56 1.74 28.11 24.35
CA LYS A 56 2.56 28.16 25.57
C LYS A 56 3.76 27.21 25.44
N ARG A 57 4.95 27.63 25.88
CA ARG A 57 6.19 26.82 25.80
C ARG A 57 6.04 25.40 26.35
N SER A 58 5.24 25.19 27.41
CA SER A 58 4.97 23.87 28.01
C SER A 58 4.22 22.90 27.09
N LEU A 59 3.66 23.38 25.99
CA LEU A 59 2.98 22.58 24.97
C LEU A 59 3.85 22.32 23.73
N ILE A 60 5.03 22.96 23.64
CA ILE A 60 5.98 22.78 22.55
C ILE A 60 6.90 21.61 22.88
N ALA A 61 7.09 20.71 21.92
CA ALA A 61 7.95 19.54 22.07
C ALA A 61 9.43 19.91 22.21
N ASP A 62 10.16 19.15 23.03
CA ASP A 62 11.61 19.33 23.22
C ASP A 62 12.44 18.61 22.15
N LYS A 63 11.79 17.83 21.26
CA LYS A 63 12.47 17.08 20.18
C LYS A 63 11.75 17.32 18.86
N TRP A 64 12.48 17.90 17.91
CA TRP A 64 11.96 18.28 16.61
C TRP A 64 12.60 17.46 15.51
N TYR A 65 11.79 16.82 14.67
CA TYR A 65 12.29 15.98 13.58
C TYR A 65 11.88 16.54 12.24
N PHE A 66 12.79 17.31 11.62
CA PHE A 66 12.58 17.89 10.30
C PHE A 66 12.74 16.84 9.21
N THR A 67 12.10 17.08 8.07
CA THR A 67 12.14 16.16 6.93
C THR A 67 12.44 16.91 5.65
N ARG A 68 13.04 16.20 4.69
CA ARG A 68 13.24 16.74 3.36
C ARG A 68 11.90 16.81 2.63
N LEU A 69 11.54 18.01 2.20
CA LEU A 69 10.38 18.22 1.33
C LEU A 69 10.60 17.53 -0.03
N GLN A 70 9.65 16.66 -0.41
CA GLN A 70 9.69 15.91 -1.67
C GLN A 70 8.99 16.69 -2.80
N LEU A 71 9.30 17.99 -2.92
CA LEU A 71 8.61 18.91 -3.83
C LEU A 71 8.68 18.48 -5.31
N GLY A 72 9.75 17.77 -5.70
CA GLY A 72 9.91 17.26 -7.07
C GLY A 72 8.96 16.11 -7.45
N ARG A 73 8.11 15.64 -6.53
CA ARG A 73 7.07 14.62 -6.77
C ARG A 73 5.65 15.21 -6.75
N MET A 74 5.53 16.53 -6.67
CA MET A 74 4.25 17.20 -6.62
C MET A 74 3.79 17.61 -8.02
N SER A 75 2.49 17.86 -8.19
CA SER A 75 1.92 18.35 -9.45
C SER A 75 2.47 19.73 -9.82
N ASP A 76 2.36 20.10 -11.09
CA ASP A 76 2.82 21.41 -11.61
C ASP A 76 2.23 22.60 -10.84
N ASP A 77 1.00 22.48 -10.37
CA ASP A 77 0.34 23.53 -9.57
C ASP A 77 0.95 23.66 -8.17
N MET A 78 1.43 22.56 -7.59
CA MET A 78 2.11 22.57 -6.29
C MET A 78 3.52 23.12 -6.37
N VAL A 79 4.20 22.94 -7.51
CA VAL A 79 5.51 23.56 -7.74
C VAL A 79 5.42 25.09 -7.65
N LYS A 80 4.32 25.69 -8.14
CA LYS A 80 4.09 27.15 -8.09
C LYS A 80 4.01 27.70 -6.67
N ILE A 81 3.43 26.96 -5.74
CA ILE A 81 3.27 27.38 -4.33
C ILE A 81 4.37 26.83 -3.41
N SER A 82 5.31 26.05 -3.94
CA SER A 82 6.32 25.33 -3.17
C SER A 82 7.19 26.21 -2.28
N GLY A 83 7.48 27.45 -2.70
CA GLY A 83 8.22 28.43 -1.90
C GLY A 83 7.46 28.83 -0.63
N LYS A 84 6.15 29.08 -0.74
CA LYS A 84 5.28 29.39 0.40
C LYS A 84 5.14 28.19 1.33
N LEU A 85 4.88 27.00 0.77
CA LEU A 85 4.75 25.78 1.57
C LEU A 85 6.03 25.49 2.36
N ARG A 86 7.20 25.72 1.73
CA ARG A 86 8.50 25.58 2.38
C ARG A 86 8.67 26.54 3.55
N SER A 87 8.39 27.83 3.36
CA SER A 87 8.58 28.83 4.43
C SER A 87 7.77 28.52 5.69
N MET A 88 6.61 27.86 5.56
CA MET A 88 5.76 27.47 6.70
C MET A 88 6.38 26.37 7.58
N VAL A 89 7.36 25.62 7.05
CA VAL A 89 7.99 24.46 7.73
C VAL A 89 9.52 24.57 7.81
N THR A 90 10.08 25.75 7.57
CA THR A 90 11.51 26.03 7.69
C THR A 90 11.84 26.53 9.09
N ALA A 91 12.83 25.92 9.75
CA ALA A 91 13.49 26.48 10.91
C ALA A 91 14.56 27.50 10.47
N ASN A 92 14.38 28.75 10.90
CA ASN A 92 15.31 29.86 10.71
C ASN A 92 15.65 30.49 12.08
N ARG A 93 16.53 31.49 12.09
CA ARG A 93 16.95 32.18 13.32
C ARG A 93 15.77 32.73 14.14
N ASP A 94 14.79 33.35 13.49
CA ASP A 94 13.62 33.92 14.17
C ASP A 94 12.80 32.85 14.92
N VAL A 95 12.68 31.66 14.34
CA VAL A 95 12.02 30.51 14.99
C VAL A 95 12.83 30.06 16.21
N ILE A 96 14.14 29.87 16.07
CA ILE A 96 15.00 29.43 17.17
C ILE A 96 15.00 30.45 18.31
N ASP A 97 15.13 31.75 17.99
CA ASP A 97 15.17 32.84 18.98
C ASP A 97 13.86 32.91 19.79
N LYS A 98 12.71 32.61 19.17
CA LYS A 98 11.41 32.52 19.87
C LYS A 98 11.30 31.28 20.77
N MET A 99 11.96 30.19 20.39
CA MET A 99 11.89 28.92 21.12
C MET A 99 12.92 28.80 22.26
N GLY A 100 14.03 29.54 22.17
CA GLY A 100 15.18 29.44 23.08
C GLY A 100 16.06 28.23 22.80
N ASP A 101 16.93 27.84 23.73
CA ASP A 101 17.91 26.77 23.52
C ASP A 101 17.47 25.40 24.06
N ASP A 102 16.36 25.33 24.78
CA ASP A 102 15.92 24.14 25.52
C ASP A 102 15.12 23.15 24.64
N PHE A 103 15.68 22.73 23.52
CA PHE A 103 15.15 21.66 22.68
C PHE A 103 16.27 21.05 21.84
N LEU A 104 15.99 19.96 21.13
CA LEU A 104 16.90 19.38 20.14
C LEU A 104 16.19 19.24 18.80
N PHE A 105 16.90 19.53 17.70
CA PHE A 105 16.37 19.29 16.36
C PHE A 105 17.23 18.32 15.55
N TYR A 106 16.54 17.56 14.71
CA TYR A 106 17.03 16.40 13.98
C TYR A 106 16.60 16.49 12.51
N HIS A 107 17.35 15.84 11.63
CA HIS A 107 17.00 15.73 10.22
C HIS A 107 17.67 14.50 9.59
N PRO A 108 16.97 13.67 8.79
CA PRO A 108 17.52 12.43 8.24
C PRO A 108 18.63 12.63 7.20
N ARG A 109 18.78 13.86 6.68
CA ARG A 109 19.65 14.25 5.55
C ARG A 109 19.29 13.51 4.24
N PRO A 110 19.80 13.95 3.07
CA PRO A 110 20.43 15.25 2.82
C PRO A 110 19.43 16.41 2.97
N THR A 111 19.91 17.58 3.37
CA THR A 111 19.18 18.84 3.23
C THR A 111 19.35 19.38 1.82
N PHE A 112 18.38 20.14 1.32
CA PHE A 112 18.52 20.78 0.01
C PHE A 112 19.53 21.94 0.10
N LYS A 113 20.46 22.04 -0.86
CA LYS A 113 21.60 22.96 -0.75
C LYS A 113 21.18 24.44 -0.76
N TRP A 114 20.20 24.80 -1.57
CA TRP A 114 19.84 26.21 -1.79
C TRP A 114 18.71 26.68 -0.89
N ASP A 115 17.79 25.78 -0.55
CA ASP A 115 16.61 26.07 0.26
C ASP A 115 16.39 24.96 1.31
N PRO A 116 17.28 24.85 2.32
CA PRO A 116 17.14 23.84 3.34
C PRO A 116 15.97 24.16 4.29
N VAL A 117 15.33 23.12 4.83
CA VAL A 117 14.31 23.25 5.88
C VAL A 117 14.88 23.64 7.25
N ILE A 118 16.21 23.56 7.39
CA ILE A 118 16.98 24.07 8.53
C ILE A 118 18.02 24.99 7.91
N THR A 119 17.95 26.29 8.18
CA THR A 119 18.86 27.26 7.55
C THR A 119 20.31 27.06 8.00
N HIS A 120 21.26 27.42 7.14
CA HIS A 120 22.68 27.11 7.34
C HIS A 120 23.29 27.78 8.59
N ASP A 121 22.77 28.93 9.00
CA ASP A 121 23.18 29.64 10.22
C ASP A 121 22.82 28.90 11.52
N LEU A 122 22.05 27.82 11.43
CA LEU A 122 21.69 26.94 12.55
C LEU A 122 22.58 25.68 12.63
N GLU A 123 23.54 25.50 11.72
CA GLU A 123 24.34 24.27 11.63
C GLU A 123 25.20 24.05 12.88
N ASP A 124 25.77 25.13 13.44
CA ASP A 124 26.73 25.10 14.55
C ASP A 124 26.07 25.23 15.94
N LEU A 125 24.75 25.32 16.02
CA LEU A 125 24.07 25.44 17.31
C LEU A 125 24.19 24.16 18.13
N SER A 126 24.33 24.30 19.45
CA SER A 126 24.50 23.18 20.38
C SER A 126 23.26 22.27 20.46
N ASN A 127 22.07 22.82 20.19
CA ASN A 127 20.81 22.12 20.08
C ASN A 127 20.57 21.45 18.71
N ASN A 128 21.47 21.65 17.73
CA ASN A 128 21.44 20.93 16.46
C ASN A 128 22.02 19.51 16.62
N ALA A 129 21.14 18.52 16.66
CA ALA A 129 21.53 17.13 16.85
C ALA A 129 21.76 16.34 15.54
N CYS A 130 21.65 16.97 14.36
CA CYS A 130 21.69 16.27 13.06
C CYS A 130 23.00 15.53 12.79
N ASN A 131 24.14 16.12 13.17
CA ASN A 131 25.46 15.49 12.98
C ASN A 131 25.64 14.31 13.95
N ARG A 132 25.24 14.49 15.22
CA ARG A 132 25.25 13.42 16.23
C ARG A 132 24.34 12.26 15.83
N GLN A 133 23.15 12.55 15.31
CA GLN A 133 22.23 11.55 14.76
C GLN A 133 22.90 10.72 13.66
N SER A 134 23.63 11.38 12.74
CA SER A 134 24.31 10.69 11.64
C SER A 134 25.44 9.78 12.15
N GLN A 135 26.21 10.24 13.14
CA GLN A 135 27.26 9.45 13.80
C GLN A 135 26.67 8.23 14.53
N ASN A 136 25.56 8.41 15.25
CA ASN A 136 24.86 7.31 15.91
C ASN A 136 24.39 6.25 14.91
N GLY A 137 24.02 6.68 13.69
CA GLY A 137 23.66 5.76 12.61
C GLY A 137 24.78 4.79 12.23
N PHE A 138 26.06 5.19 12.32
CA PHE A 138 27.19 4.27 12.13
C PHE A 138 27.22 3.21 13.23
N LEU A 139 27.20 3.62 14.50
CA LEU A 139 27.28 2.72 15.65
C LEU A 139 26.13 1.70 15.68
N ILE A 140 24.89 2.17 15.47
CA ILE A 140 23.70 1.30 15.43
C ILE A 140 23.80 0.29 14.29
N ARG A 141 24.24 0.70 13.09
CA ARG A 141 24.39 -0.21 11.96
C ARG A 141 25.50 -1.23 12.20
N THR A 142 26.61 -0.82 12.81
CA THR A 142 27.69 -1.73 13.21
C THR A 142 27.17 -2.80 14.18
N ALA A 143 26.39 -2.40 15.18
CA ALA A 143 25.77 -3.34 16.11
C ALA A 143 24.79 -4.30 15.39
N LEU A 144 23.91 -3.76 14.54
CA LEU A 144 22.95 -4.58 13.76
C LEU A 144 23.66 -5.57 12.82
N SER A 145 24.74 -5.15 12.16
CA SER A 145 25.55 -6.04 11.32
C SER A 145 26.26 -7.11 12.14
N GLY A 146 26.76 -6.77 13.34
CA GLY A 146 27.34 -7.72 14.27
C GLY A 146 26.33 -8.77 14.74
N ALA A 147 25.11 -8.33 15.14
CA ALA A 147 24.02 -9.21 15.52
C ALA A 147 23.64 -10.18 14.38
N LEU A 148 23.51 -9.67 13.15
CA LEU A 148 23.20 -10.49 11.97
C LEU A 148 24.30 -11.50 11.65
N ALA A 149 25.56 -11.14 11.87
CA ALA A 149 26.71 -12.01 11.65
C ALA A 149 26.92 -13.04 12.77
N GLY A 150 26.14 -12.97 13.86
CA GLY A 150 26.30 -13.85 15.02
C GLY A 150 27.59 -13.58 15.79
N VAL A 151 28.05 -12.32 15.82
CA VAL A 151 29.19 -11.94 16.67
C VAL A 151 28.80 -12.23 18.12
N PRO A 152 29.62 -13.00 18.89
CA PRO A 152 29.37 -13.23 20.30
C PRO A 152 29.18 -11.92 21.05
N TYR A 153 28.57 -11.92 22.23
CA TYR A 153 28.27 -10.76 23.10
C TYR A 153 27.36 -9.66 22.50
N ILE A 154 26.97 -9.73 21.22
CA ILE A 154 26.00 -8.79 20.62
C ILE A 154 24.64 -9.48 20.59
N CYS A 155 23.72 -9.00 21.41
CA CYS A 155 22.37 -9.57 21.59
C CYS A 155 22.34 -10.98 22.21
N ASP A 156 23.44 -11.46 22.79
CA ASP A 156 23.49 -12.74 23.53
C ASP A 156 22.57 -12.73 24.78
N ASP A 157 22.30 -11.53 25.30
CA ASP A 157 21.41 -11.26 26.43
C ASP A 157 19.98 -10.90 26.01
N PHE A 158 19.66 -10.96 24.70
CA PHE A 158 18.33 -10.67 24.22
C PHE A 158 17.35 -11.77 24.66
N ASP A 159 16.44 -11.41 25.56
CA ASP A 159 15.38 -12.25 26.11
C ASP A 159 13.97 -11.87 25.59
N GLY A 160 13.92 -10.95 24.62
CA GLY A 160 12.68 -10.49 24.00
C GLY A 160 12.07 -11.51 23.05
N GLU A 161 10.82 -11.25 22.65
CA GLU A 161 10.13 -12.10 21.69
C GLU A 161 10.75 -11.95 20.29
N VAL A 162 11.07 -13.08 19.68
CA VAL A 162 11.49 -13.11 18.28
C VAL A 162 10.28 -12.81 17.42
N LEU A 163 10.35 -11.74 16.62
CA LEU A 163 9.32 -11.41 15.64
C LEU A 163 9.12 -12.58 14.68
N GLU A 164 7.96 -13.24 14.76
CA GLU A 164 7.61 -14.29 13.82
C GLU A 164 7.55 -13.72 12.40
N LYS A 165 8.35 -14.30 11.50
CA LYS A 165 8.27 -13.97 10.09
C LYS A 165 6.90 -14.40 9.59
N LYS A 166 6.05 -13.45 9.21
CA LYS A 166 4.75 -13.73 8.57
C LYS A 166 4.98 -14.62 7.34
N VAL A 167 4.54 -15.87 7.44
CA VAL A 167 4.50 -16.80 6.32
C VAL A 167 3.18 -16.58 5.61
N TYR A 168 3.25 -16.14 4.37
CA TYR A 168 2.08 -15.98 3.52
C TYR A 168 1.88 -17.27 2.76
N HIS A 169 0.78 -17.96 3.05
CA HIS A 169 0.36 -19.13 2.31
C HIS A 169 -0.48 -18.68 1.11
N ASP A 170 -0.27 -19.32 -0.05
CA ASP A 170 -1.11 -19.11 -1.23
C ASP A 170 -2.37 -20.01 -1.14
N ASP A 171 -3.13 -19.87 -0.06
CA ASP A 171 -4.36 -20.62 0.24
C ASP A 171 -5.62 -20.01 -0.41
N PHE A 172 -5.41 -19.13 -1.38
CA PHE A 172 -6.48 -18.42 -2.09
C PHE A 172 -7.28 -19.31 -3.05
N VAL A 173 -6.87 -20.57 -3.25
CA VAL A 173 -7.56 -21.55 -4.08
C VAL A 173 -8.21 -22.61 -3.20
N GLN A 174 -9.54 -22.67 -3.19
CA GLN A 174 -10.29 -23.71 -2.50
C GLN A 174 -10.95 -24.65 -3.51
N GLN A 175 -10.63 -25.94 -3.48
CA GLN A 175 -11.37 -26.95 -4.23
C GLN A 175 -12.74 -27.18 -3.58
N ILE A 176 -13.80 -27.13 -4.39
CA ILE A 176 -15.19 -27.32 -3.94
C ILE A 176 -15.82 -28.49 -4.69
N ALA A 177 -16.80 -29.15 -4.06
CA ALA A 177 -17.47 -30.29 -4.65
C ALA A 177 -18.09 -29.95 -6.02
N CYS A 178 -17.89 -30.84 -6.99
CA CYS A 178 -18.63 -30.84 -8.23
C CYS A 178 -20.09 -31.23 -7.92
N ASP A 179 -21.05 -30.52 -8.51
CA ASP A 179 -22.45 -30.88 -8.37
C ASP A 179 -22.78 -31.95 -9.43
N ASP A 180 -23.33 -33.11 -9.06
CA ASP A 180 -23.69 -34.23 -9.96
C ASP A 180 -24.88 -33.92 -10.92
N LYS A 181 -25.14 -32.65 -11.22
CA LYS A 181 -26.35 -32.21 -11.92
C LYS A 181 -26.26 -32.32 -13.46
N GLY A 182 -25.35 -33.14 -13.99
CA GLY A 182 -25.13 -33.27 -15.43
C GLY A 182 -24.63 -31.97 -16.09
N PRO A 183 -24.56 -31.91 -17.44
CA PRO A 183 -24.10 -30.71 -18.15
C PRO A 183 -24.98 -29.50 -17.83
N LYS A 184 -24.35 -28.37 -17.47
CA LYS A 184 -25.07 -27.12 -17.19
C LYS A 184 -25.68 -26.57 -18.48
N GLU A 185 -27.01 -26.57 -18.57
CA GLU A 185 -27.71 -25.75 -19.55
C GLU A 185 -27.64 -24.26 -19.15
N TYR A 186 -26.95 -23.49 -19.98
CA TYR A 186 -26.99 -22.04 -19.98
C TYR A 186 -28.21 -21.58 -20.81
N LYS A 187 -29.11 -20.79 -20.21
CA LYS A 187 -30.22 -20.17 -20.96
C LYS A 187 -29.67 -18.97 -21.76
N GLN A 188 -30.28 -18.67 -22.91
CA GLN A 188 -29.96 -17.54 -23.81
C GLN A 188 -28.69 -17.69 -24.66
N GLY A 189 -28.70 -18.59 -25.65
CA GLY A 189 -27.76 -18.52 -26.80
C GLY A 189 -26.31 -18.94 -26.55
N VAL A 190 -25.94 -19.28 -25.32
CA VAL A 190 -24.59 -19.77 -24.98
C VAL A 190 -24.54 -21.29 -25.09
N LYS A 191 -23.70 -21.82 -25.99
CA LYS A 191 -23.45 -23.26 -26.09
C LYS A 191 -22.50 -23.72 -24.98
N PRO A 192 -22.83 -24.78 -24.22
CA PRO A 192 -21.88 -25.41 -23.31
C PRO A 192 -20.61 -25.82 -24.05
N ILE A 193 -19.44 -25.62 -23.43
CA ILE A 193 -18.16 -26.12 -23.95
C ILE A 193 -18.02 -27.61 -23.59
N GLU A 194 -17.46 -28.39 -24.51
CA GLU A 194 -17.22 -29.83 -24.29
C GLU A 194 -15.97 -30.06 -23.43
N ASN A 195 -14.87 -29.38 -23.78
CA ASN A 195 -13.60 -29.40 -23.07
C ASN A 195 -13.08 -27.97 -22.94
N GLY A 196 -12.70 -27.56 -21.72
CA GLY A 196 -12.19 -26.21 -21.48
C GLY A 196 -12.37 -25.72 -20.05
N VAL A 197 -12.20 -24.40 -19.86
CA VAL A 197 -12.41 -23.74 -18.56
C VAL A 197 -13.58 -22.78 -18.63
N VAL A 198 -14.44 -22.77 -17.60
CA VAL A 198 -15.47 -21.75 -17.40
C VAL A 198 -15.21 -20.97 -16.10
N ILE A 199 -14.96 -19.68 -16.24
CA ILE A 199 -14.89 -18.74 -15.11
C ILE A 199 -16.31 -18.19 -14.88
N ASP A 200 -16.83 -18.32 -13.65
CA ASP A 200 -18.17 -17.93 -13.26
C ASP A 200 -18.13 -17.03 -12.02
N HIS A 201 -19.23 -16.33 -11.74
CA HIS A 201 -19.41 -15.40 -10.62
C HIS A 201 -18.50 -14.16 -10.68
N ILE A 202 -18.07 -13.76 -11.89
CA ILE A 202 -17.33 -12.52 -12.07
C ILE A 202 -18.24 -11.34 -11.70
N ALA A 203 -17.77 -10.51 -10.77
CA ALA A 203 -18.46 -9.31 -10.27
C ALA A 203 -19.95 -9.55 -9.97
N ARG A 204 -20.28 -10.68 -9.33
CA ARG A 204 -21.67 -11.02 -9.03
C ARG A 204 -22.32 -9.97 -8.14
N GLY A 205 -23.52 -9.53 -8.50
CA GLY A 205 -24.28 -8.49 -7.78
C GLY A 205 -24.03 -7.06 -8.29
N SER A 206 -23.02 -6.86 -9.16
CA SER A 206 -22.82 -5.60 -9.87
C SER A 206 -23.81 -5.41 -11.02
N SER A 207 -23.85 -4.19 -11.57
CA SER A 207 -24.63 -3.89 -12.77
C SER A 207 -24.09 -4.65 -13.99
N ALA A 208 -24.93 -4.85 -15.01
CA ALA A 208 -24.51 -5.55 -16.23
C ALA A 208 -23.36 -4.83 -16.96
N GLU A 209 -23.33 -3.50 -16.91
CA GLU A 209 -22.27 -2.67 -17.48
C GLU A 209 -20.95 -2.85 -16.73
N GLU A 210 -20.99 -2.83 -15.40
CA GLU A 210 -19.82 -3.03 -14.56
C GLU A 210 -19.26 -4.46 -14.70
N ILE A 211 -20.12 -5.46 -14.84
CA ILE A 211 -19.70 -6.84 -15.12
C ILE A 211 -19.00 -6.93 -16.48
N LYS A 212 -19.53 -6.29 -17.53
CA LYS A 212 -18.88 -6.28 -18.85
C LYS A 212 -17.50 -5.64 -18.79
N TYR A 213 -17.38 -4.52 -18.08
CA TYR A 213 -16.09 -3.86 -17.85
C TYR A 213 -15.12 -4.80 -17.10
N HIS A 214 -15.56 -5.47 -16.04
CA HIS A 214 -14.70 -6.41 -15.31
C HIS A 214 -14.27 -7.61 -16.16
N ILE A 215 -15.15 -8.13 -17.02
CA ILE A 215 -14.82 -9.20 -17.97
C ILE A 215 -13.69 -8.74 -18.89
N SER A 216 -13.82 -7.59 -19.55
CA SER A 216 -12.79 -7.11 -20.49
C SER A 216 -11.44 -6.90 -19.80
N GLU A 217 -11.45 -6.46 -18.54
CA GLU A 217 -10.22 -6.25 -17.77
C GLU A 217 -9.59 -7.58 -17.34
N ILE A 218 -10.40 -8.59 -17.02
CA ILE A 218 -9.91 -9.94 -16.73
C ILE A 218 -9.29 -10.56 -17.98
N GLU A 219 -9.94 -10.43 -19.14
CA GLU A 219 -9.42 -10.93 -20.42
C GLU A 219 -8.03 -10.35 -20.72
N LYS A 220 -7.84 -9.03 -20.55
CA LYS A 220 -6.51 -8.37 -20.67
C LYS A 220 -5.49 -8.87 -19.65
N ILE A 221 -5.83 -8.88 -18.36
CA ILE A 221 -4.90 -9.24 -17.27
C ILE A 221 -4.46 -10.71 -17.36
N LEU A 222 -5.34 -11.58 -17.83
CA LEU A 222 -5.06 -13.00 -18.03
C LEU A 222 -4.47 -13.31 -19.41
N GLU A 223 -4.31 -12.30 -20.28
CA GLU A 223 -3.76 -12.41 -21.63
C GLU A 223 -4.60 -13.38 -22.49
N LEU A 224 -5.93 -13.23 -22.44
CA LEU A 224 -6.94 -14.07 -23.10
C LEU A 224 -7.57 -13.41 -24.35
N ASP A 225 -6.91 -12.42 -24.94
CA ASP A 225 -7.45 -11.68 -26.08
C ASP A 225 -7.78 -12.63 -27.26
N GLY A 226 -9.04 -12.59 -27.70
CA GLY A 226 -9.54 -13.46 -28.78
C GLY A 226 -9.73 -14.93 -28.40
N VAL A 227 -9.59 -15.28 -27.12
CA VAL A 227 -9.76 -16.65 -26.62
C VAL A 227 -11.18 -16.85 -26.11
N GLY A 228 -11.97 -17.64 -26.84
CA GLY A 228 -13.29 -18.09 -26.38
C GLY A 228 -14.36 -16.99 -26.44
N GLY A 229 -15.16 -16.86 -25.38
CA GLY A 229 -16.25 -15.87 -25.33
C GLY A 229 -16.72 -15.56 -23.92
N SER A 230 -17.42 -14.44 -23.77
CA SER A 230 -17.88 -13.96 -22.47
C SER A 230 -19.37 -13.58 -22.49
N TRP A 231 -20.01 -13.66 -21.32
CA TRP A 231 -21.46 -13.45 -21.19
C TRP A 231 -21.84 -12.88 -19.84
N VAL A 232 -22.93 -12.09 -19.81
CA VAL A 232 -23.57 -11.65 -18.56
C VAL A 232 -24.86 -12.41 -18.37
N ALA A 233 -24.91 -13.25 -17.34
CA ALA A 233 -26.08 -14.06 -17.01
C ALA A 233 -26.81 -13.49 -15.78
N LYS A 234 -28.13 -13.66 -15.75
CA LYS A 234 -28.93 -13.49 -14.53
C LYS A 234 -28.85 -14.73 -13.65
N SER A 235 -28.85 -14.56 -12.34
CA SER A 235 -28.86 -15.67 -11.39
C SER A 235 -30.19 -16.42 -11.45
N LYS A 236 -30.14 -17.77 -11.42
CA LYS A 236 -31.34 -18.62 -11.41
C LYS A 236 -32.13 -18.49 -10.09
N LYS A 237 -31.44 -18.18 -8.99
CA LYS A 237 -32.05 -18.06 -7.65
C LYS A 237 -32.56 -16.65 -7.36
N ASP A 238 -32.02 -15.67 -8.05
CA ASP A 238 -32.29 -14.25 -7.84
C ASP A 238 -32.16 -13.54 -9.20
N PRO A 239 -33.29 -13.30 -9.90
CA PRO A 239 -33.30 -12.71 -11.24
C PRO A 239 -32.74 -11.28 -11.33
N ASP A 240 -32.64 -10.56 -10.21
CA ASP A 240 -32.12 -9.19 -10.16
C ASP A 240 -30.59 -9.18 -10.04
N THR A 241 -30.01 -10.27 -9.54
CA THR A 241 -28.56 -10.45 -9.47
C THR A 241 -27.99 -10.88 -10.83
N HIS A 242 -27.08 -10.07 -11.36
CA HIS A 242 -26.27 -10.42 -12.54
C HIS A 242 -24.92 -11.04 -12.14
N LYS A 243 -24.34 -11.81 -13.06
CA LYS A 243 -23.00 -12.39 -12.93
C LYS A 243 -22.31 -12.52 -14.29
N GLY A 244 -21.00 -12.36 -14.32
CA GLY A 244 -20.18 -12.57 -15.50
C GLY A 244 -19.71 -14.01 -15.66
N LEU A 245 -19.56 -14.41 -16.92
CA LEU A 245 -19.07 -15.70 -17.37
C LEU A 245 -17.98 -15.49 -18.43
N ILE A 246 -16.89 -16.24 -18.35
CA ILE A 246 -15.87 -16.35 -19.42
C ILE A 246 -15.71 -17.83 -19.74
N PHE A 247 -15.76 -18.17 -21.03
CA PHE A 247 -15.62 -19.51 -21.57
C PHE A 247 -14.31 -19.60 -22.34
N LEU A 248 -13.48 -20.59 -22.01
CA LEU A 248 -12.16 -20.82 -22.59
C LEU A 248 -12.10 -22.25 -23.17
N PRO A 249 -12.59 -22.47 -24.41
CA PRO A 249 -12.55 -23.78 -25.06
C PRO A 249 -11.10 -24.26 -25.22
N GLY A 250 -10.86 -25.56 -24.98
CA GLY A 250 -9.54 -26.18 -25.15
C GLY A 250 -8.53 -25.90 -24.03
N TYR A 251 -8.89 -25.12 -23.01
CA TYR A 251 -8.04 -24.93 -21.83
C TYR A 251 -8.17 -26.12 -20.86
N GLU A 252 -7.05 -26.73 -20.48
CA GLU A 252 -7.03 -27.81 -19.48
C GLU A 252 -7.14 -27.29 -18.04
N GLY A 253 -6.83 -26.00 -17.83
CA GLY A 253 -6.83 -25.35 -16.52
C GLY A 253 -6.23 -23.95 -16.61
N LEU A 254 -6.28 -23.20 -15.50
CA LEU A 254 -5.55 -21.95 -15.36
C LEU A 254 -4.24 -22.20 -14.63
N THR A 255 -3.17 -21.51 -15.03
CA THR A 255 -1.90 -21.52 -14.28
C THR A 255 -2.06 -20.84 -12.92
N GLU A 256 -1.20 -21.15 -11.94
CA GLU A 256 -1.24 -20.49 -10.62
C GLU A 256 -1.13 -18.97 -10.72
N LYS A 257 -0.33 -18.46 -11.66
CA LYS A 257 -0.22 -17.03 -11.94
C LYS A 257 -1.55 -16.43 -12.43
N GLN A 258 -2.24 -17.12 -13.34
CA GLN A 258 -3.57 -16.71 -13.82
C GLN A 258 -4.61 -16.79 -12.71
N LYS A 259 -4.62 -17.87 -11.91
CA LYS A 259 -5.51 -18.00 -10.75
C LYS A 259 -5.30 -16.83 -9.78
N LYS A 260 -4.04 -16.50 -9.44
CA LYS A 260 -3.72 -15.41 -8.50
C LYS A 260 -4.13 -14.03 -9.03
N ARG A 261 -3.89 -13.75 -10.32
CA ARG A 261 -4.35 -12.52 -10.99
C ARG A 261 -5.87 -12.42 -11.00
N LEU A 262 -6.56 -13.50 -11.36
CA LEU A 262 -8.02 -13.57 -11.39
C LEU A 262 -8.62 -13.38 -9.99
N ALA A 263 -8.08 -14.09 -9.00
CA ALA A 263 -8.49 -14.02 -7.60
C ALA A 263 -8.35 -12.60 -7.02
N ALA A 264 -7.30 -11.88 -7.41
CA ALA A 264 -7.07 -10.50 -7.01
C ALA A 264 -8.01 -9.49 -7.68
N ARG A 265 -8.38 -9.72 -8.95
CA ARG A 265 -9.26 -8.83 -9.73
C ARG A 265 -10.74 -9.09 -9.48
N SER A 266 -11.10 -10.35 -9.26
CA SER A 266 -12.46 -10.82 -9.01
C SER A 266 -12.45 -11.87 -7.90
N PRO A 267 -12.31 -11.43 -6.63
CA PRO A 267 -12.37 -12.35 -5.50
C PRO A 267 -13.75 -13.02 -5.43
N ASN A 268 -13.78 -14.24 -4.93
CA ASN A 268 -14.94 -15.14 -4.83
C ASN A 268 -15.50 -15.63 -6.18
N CYS A 269 -14.77 -15.47 -7.28
CA CYS A 269 -15.12 -16.11 -8.55
C CYS A 269 -14.86 -17.63 -8.51
N ARG A 270 -15.43 -18.35 -9.47
CA ARG A 270 -15.29 -19.81 -9.59
C ARG A 270 -14.63 -20.19 -10.91
N VAL A 271 -13.71 -21.13 -10.87
CA VAL A 271 -13.12 -21.75 -12.06
C VAL A 271 -13.64 -23.18 -12.14
N ASN A 272 -14.28 -23.53 -13.26
CA ASN A 272 -14.79 -24.87 -13.51
C ASN A 272 -14.00 -25.46 -14.69
N VAL A 273 -13.29 -26.56 -14.48
CA VAL A 273 -12.63 -27.32 -15.54
C VAL A 273 -13.63 -28.34 -16.08
N ILE A 274 -13.89 -28.27 -17.38
CA ILE A 274 -14.85 -29.12 -18.08
C ILE A 274 -14.08 -30.12 -18.94
N GLU A 275 -14.40 -31.40 -18.79
CA GLU A 275 -13.90 -32.49 -19.62
C GLU A 275 -15.08 -33.38 -20.02
N ASN A 276 -15.22 -33.69 -21.31
CA ASN A 276 -16.30 -34.50 -21.87
C ASN A 276 -17.71 -34.05 -21.43
N ASN A 277 -17.97 -32.74 -21.45
CA ASN A 277 -19.21 -32.09 -20.99
C ASN A 277 -19.51 -32.21 -19.48
N GLN A 278 -18.56 -32.67 -18.66
CA GLN A 278 -18.70 -32.82 -17.22
C GLN A 278 -17.74 -31.90 -16.47
N VAL A 279 -18.17 -31.41 -15.29
CA VAL A 279 -17.31 -30.60 -14.43
C VAL A 279 -16.37 -31.54 -13.68
N LYS A 280 -15.12 -31.62 -14.13
CA LYS A 280 -14.08 -32.43 -13.49
C LYS A 280 -13.56 -31.80 -12.22
N GLU A 281 -13.35 -30.49 -12.26
CA GLU A 281 -12.78 -29.73 -11.15
C GLU A 281 -13.51 -28.41 -10.99
N LYS A 282 -13.71 -27.99 -9.74
CA LYS A 282 -14.35 -26.74 -9.40
C LYS A 282 -13.58 -26.06 -8.27
N LEU A 283 -13.11 -24.85 -8.56
CA LEU A 283 -12.31 -24.05 -7.65
C LEU A 283 -13.07 -22.77 -7.29
N LEU A 284 -13.05 -22.40 -6.01
CA LEU A 284 -13.42 -21.09 -5.50
C LEU A 284 -12.13 -20.31 -5.24
N LEU A 285 -12.02 -19.13 -5.86
CA LEU A 285 -10.86 -18.27 -5.70
C LEU A 285 -11.15 -17.17 -4.68
N HIS A 286 -10.50 -17.23 -3.53
CA HIS A 286 -10.53 -16.19 -2.50
C HIS A 286 -9.53 -15.08 -2.81
N MET A 287 -9.65 -13.95 -2.13
CA MET A 287 -8.67 -12.87 -2.27
C MET A 287 -7.28 -13.33 -1.76
N PRO A 288 -6.21 -13.24 -2.56
CA PRO A 288 -4.86 -13.60 -2.12
C PRO A 288 -4.35 -12.69 -1.00
N GLU A 289 -3.60 -13.27 -0.05
CA GLU A 289 -2.96 -12.51 1.05
C GLU A 289 -1.94 -11.47 0.57
N GLN A 290 -1.36 -11.67 -0.62
CA GLN A 290 -0.51 -10.70 -1.27
C GLN A 290 -0.52 -10.82 -2.79
N ILE A 291 -0.29 -9.69 -3.45
CA ILE A 291 -0.12 -9.60 -4.90
C ILE A 291 1.12 -8.76 -5.23
N TYR A 292 1.94 -9.27 -6.13
CA TYR A 292 3.22 -8.68 -6.50
C TYR A 292 3.68 -9.24 -7.86
N ASN A 293 4.67 -8.59 -8.48
CA ASN A 293 5.26 -9.01 -9.76
C ASN A 293 4.27 -9.15 -10.93
N PHE A 294 3.15 -8.44 -10.89
CA PHE A 294 2.25 -8.30 -12.04
C PHE A 294 2.52 -6.95 -12.71
N LYS A 295 2.79 -6.96 -14.02
CA LYS A 295 3.08 -5.74 -14.79
C LYS A 295 1.93 -4.74 -14.79
N GLN A 296 0.70 -5.26 -14.65
CA GLN A 296 -0.55 -4.51 -14.62
C GLN A 296 -0.84 -3.87 -13.26
N LEU A 297 -0.07 -4.16 -12.20
CA LEU A 297 -0.27 -3.54 -10.90
C LEU A 297 0.37 -2.15 -10.83
N ASP A 298 -0.31 -1.26 -10.12
CA ASP A 298 0.10 0.12 -9.96
C ASP A 298 -0.49 0.72 -8.67
N CYS A 299 0.36 1.37 -7.88
CA CYS A 299 -0.08 2.04 -6.66
C CYS A 299 -0.73 3.38 -7.03
N LYS A 300 -1.92 3.67 -6.53
CA LYS A 300 -2.66 4.92 -6.87
C LYS A 300 -2.32 6.13 -5.99
N ASN A 301 -1.37 5.97 -5.08
CA ASN A 301 -0.74 7.08 -4.40
C ASN A 301 0.39 7.64 -5.28
N ASP A 302 0.20 8.82 -5.87
CA ASP A 302 1.14 9.47 -6.79
C ASP A 302 2.52 9.72 -6.15
N ALA A 303 2.60 9.87 -4.83
CA ALA A 303 3.88 10.04 -4.12
C ALA A 303 4.62 8.71 -3.86
N CYS A 304 3.98 7.56 -4.13
CA CYS A 304 4.54 6.25 -3.86
C CYS A 304 5.65 5.90 -4.86
N ILE A 305 6.73 5.29 -4.37
CA ILE A 305 7.83 4.84 -5.22
C ILE A 305 7.46 3.73 -6.22
N SER A 306 6.30 3.08 -6.05
CA SER A 306 5.83 2.04 -6.98
C SER A 306 4.67 2.54 -7.83
N HIS A 307 4.42 3.85 -7.82
CA HIS A 307 3.51 4.50 -8.76
C HIS A 307 4.21 4.67 -10.10
N SER A 308 3.55 4.26 -11.17
CA SER A 308 4.13 4.15 -12.50
C SER A 308 4.66 5.47 -13.08
N ALA A 309 4.04 6.60 -12.79
CA ALA A 309 4.50 7.91 -13.27
C ALA A 309 5.84 8.36 -12.68
N ASN A 310 6.28 7.78 -11.56
CA ASN A 310 7.54 8.16 -10.90
C ASN A 310 8.77 7.52 -11.57
N GLY A 311 8.60 6.53 -12.45
CA GLY A 311 9.70 5.91 -13.21
C GLY A 311 10.73 5.13 -12.38
N GLU A 312 10.45 4.89 -11.09
CA GLU A 312 11.32 4.12 -10.21
C GLU A 312 11.28 2.62 -10.56
N PRO A 313 12.39 1.86 -10.40
CA PRO A 313 12.49 0.45 -10.81
C PRO A 313 11.79 -0.51 -9.80
N MET A 314 10.65 -0.11 -9.26
CA MET A 314 9.98 -0.79 -8.16
C MET A 314 8.55 -1.17 -8.55
N SER A 315 8.30 -2.48 -8.67
CA SER A 315 6.96 -3.00 -8.94
C SER A 315 6.06 -2.85 -7.73
N ALA A 316 4.78 -2.54 -7.97
CA ALA A 316 3.78 -2.48 -6.91
C ALA A 316 3.61 -3.85 -6.22
N HIS A 317 3.49 -3.82 -4.90
CA HIS A 317 3.28 -4.98 -4.04
C HIS A 317 2.23 -4.59 -3.03
N PHE A 318 1.16 -5.38 -2.93
CA PHE A 318 0.09 -5.16 -1.97
C PHE A 318 -0.12 -6.37 -1.07
N TYR A 319 -0.52 -6.11 0.17
CA TYR A 319 -1.00 -7.11 1.13
C TYR A 319 -2.51 -6.96 1.28
N LYS A 320 -3.21 -8.07 1.49
CA LYS A 320 -4.63 -8.06 1.81
C LYS A 320 -4.86 -7.43 3.17
N LYS A 321 -5.84 -6.53 3.25
CA LYS A 321 -6.29 -5.90 4.49
C LYS A 321 -7.76 -5.55 4.37
N ASN A 322 -8.59 -6.05 5.28
CA ASN A 322 -10.03 -5.75 5.36
C ASN A 322 -10.82 -6.00 4.05
N GLY A 323 -10.44 -7.03 3.27
CA GLY A 323 -11.10 -7.35 1.99
C GLY A 323 -10.61 -6.52 0.79
N ASP A 324 -9.62 -5.66 1.02
CA ASP A 324 -8.98 -4.79 0.04
C ASP A 324 -7.45 -4.95 0.11
N PHE A 325 -6.71 -4.05 -0.53
CA PHE A 325 -5.26 -4.10 -0.64
C PHE A 325 -4.58 -2.90 0.03
N GLU A 326 -3.53 -3.13 0.80
CA GLU A 326 -2.65 -2.10 1.36
C GLU A 326 -1.28 -2.17 0.65
N CYS A 327 -0.80 -1.03 0.14
CA CYS A 327 0.49 -0.97 -0.55
C CYS A 327 1.66 -1.23 0.41
N LYS A 328 2.56 -2.16 0.08
CA LYS A 328 3.75 -2.48 0.88
C LYS A 328 4.67 -1.27 1.15
N TYR A 329 4.70 -0.30 0.24
CA TYR A 329 5.71 0.77 0.27
C TYR A 329 5.23 2.08 0.88
N CYS A 330 3.97 2.41 0.65
CA CYS A 330 3.36 3.65 1.09
C CYS A 330 2.11 3.41 1.93
N GLU A 331 1.78 2.16 2.25
CA GLU A 331 0.73 1.77 3.20
C GLU A 331 -0.66 2.35 2.88
N THR A 332 -0.82 2.99 1.72
CA THR A 332 -2.08 3.53 1.26
C THR A 332 -3.02 2.35 1.01
N PRO A 333 -4.23 2.38 1.62
CA PRO A 333 -5.27 1.42 1.29
C PRO A 333 -5.81 1.70 -0.11
N HIS A 334 -6.11 0.64 -0.84
CA HIS A 334 -6.64 0.68 -2.18
C HIS A 334 -7.77 -0.32 -2.30
N HIS A 335 -8.88 0.10 -2.89
CA HIS A 335 -9.90 -0.85 -3.27
C HIS A 335 -9.32 -1.83 -4.28
N PHE A 336 -9.62 -3.13 -4.16
CA PHE A 336 -8.98 -4.16 -5.00
C PHE A 336 -9.23 -3.99 -6.51
N LYS A 337 -10.28 -3.24 -6.88
CA LYS A 337 -10.57 -2.89 -8.26
C LYS A 337 -9.65 -1.80 -8.84
N GLU A 338 -8.94 -1.05 -8.01
CA GLU A 338 -8.21 0.16 -8.39
C GLU A 338 -6.71 -0.05 -8.54
N VAL A 339 -6.14 -1.11 -7.96
CA VAL A 339 -4.69 -1.39 -8.00
C VAL A 339 -4.14 -1.76 -9.38
N TRP A 340 -4.96 -1.67 -10.42
CA TRP A 340 -4.65 -2.05 -11.79
C TRP A 340 -4.37 -0.80 -12.65
N LYS A 341 -3.47 -0.93 -13.61
CA LYS A 341 -3.25 0.10 -14.63
C LYS A 341 -4.50 0.20 -15.51
N LYS A 342 -4.88 1.43 -15.82
CA LYS A 342 -5.88 1.68 -16.86
C LYS A 342 -5.10 1.69 -18.18
N GLU A 343 -5.33 0.66 -19.00
CA GLU A 343 -4.78 0.57 -20.36
C GLU A 343 -5.73 1.17 -21.39
#